data_AF-A0A653DCB4-F1
#
_entry.id   AF-A0A653DCB4-F1
#
_cell.length_a   1.000
_cell.length_b   1.000
_cell.length_c   1.000
_cell.angle_alpha   90.00
_cell.angle_beta   90.00
_cell.angle_gamma   90.00
#
_symmetry.space_group_name_H-M   'P 1'
#
loop_
_entity.id
_entity.type
_entity.pdbx_description
1 polymer ?
#
loop_
_entity_poly.entity_id
_entity_poly.type
_entity_poly.pdbx_seq_one_letter_code
_entity_poly.pdbx_strand_id
1 'polypeptide(L)'
;MEHITDSDFSDPFVPPGTESTGFTPNTDALNTIMGMGFTQDQATKALKATDNNVERAMDWIFSHQDELESSTVASPPPPEFRDGDGKYKLVGFISHMGTSTMVGHYVVHLLKKDRWVIFNDSKVALSENPPKDLGYIYLYERM
;
A
#
# COMPACT_ATOMS: atom_id res chain seq x y z
N MET A 1 12.67 19.34 38.97
CA MET A 1 13.70 18.34 38.60
C MET A 1 13.05 16.96 38.64
N GLU A 2 11.86 16.83 38.03
CA GLU A 2 10.91 15.72 38.26
C GLU A 2 10.66 14.85 37.02
N HIS A 3 11.45 15.03 35.95
CA HIS A 3 11.41 14.20 34.73
C HIS A 3 12.64 13.29 34.59
N ILE A 4 13.49 13.17 35.62
CA ILE A 4 14.68 12.30 35.60
C ILE A 4 14.38 10.86 36.07
N THR A 5 13.18 10.64 36.63
CA THR A 5 12.69 9.35 37.11
C THR A 5 11.53 8.82 36.27
N ASP A 6 11.17 9.52 35.19
CA ASP A 6 10.17 9.02 34.26
C ASP A 6 10.78 7.86 33.48
N SER A 7 9.97 6.84 33.19
CA SER A 7 10.47 5.67 32.46
C SER A 7 10.90 6.11 31.07
N ASP A 8 12.17 5.88 30.71
CA ASP A 8 12.65 6.19 29.37
C ASP A 8 11.95 5.29 28.36
N PHE A 9 11.78 5.74 27.11
CA PHE A 9 11.28 4.86 26.05
C PHE A 9 12.20 3.64 25.82
N SER A 10 13.45 3.73 26.27
CA SER A 10 14.45 2.68 26.25
C SER A 10 14.30 1.66 27.39
N ASP A 11 13.53 1.97 28.44
CA ASP A 11 13.34 1.09 29.58
C ASP A 11 12.13 0.17 29.33
N PRO A 12 12.35 -1.14 29.08
CA PRO A 12 11.24 -2.05 28.85
C PRO A 12 10.43 -2.20 30.13
N PHE A 13 9.24 -1.59 30.17
CA PHE A 13 8.28 -1.83 31.23
C PHE A 13 7.71 -3.24 31.08
N VAL A 14 8.18 -4.16 31.95
CA VAL A 14 7.64 -5.51 32.06
C VAL A 14 6.71 -5.55 33.27
N PRO A 15 5.37 -5.45 33.09
CA PRO A 15 4.44 -5.52 34.21
C PRO A 15 4.52 -6.90 34.90
N PRO A 16 4.67 -6.96 36.24
CA PRO A 16 4.75 -8.22 36.98
C PRO A 16 3.50 -9.08 36.72
N GLY A 17 3.69 -10.31 36.24
CA GLY A 17 2.59 -11.26 35.96
C GLY A 17 2.21 -11.41 34.49
N THR A 18 2.89 -10.75 33.55
CA THR A 18 2.76 -11.03 32.10
C THR A 18 3.65 -12.19 31.67
N GLU A 19 3.38 -13.39 32.17
CA GLU A 19 3.78 -14.59 31.44
C GLU A 19 2.90 -14.67 30.20
N SER A 20 3.51 -14.53 29.02
CA SER A 20 2.80 -14.63 27.74
C SER A 20 2.06 -15.97 27.69
N THR A 21 0.73 -15.92 27.83
CA THR A 21 -0.14 -17.05 27.58
C THR A 21 0.16 -17.56 26.17
N GLY A 22 0.40 -18.87 26.03
CA GLY A 22 0.80 -19.47 24.76
C GLY A 22 -0.20 -19.10 23.66
N PHE A 23 0.24 -18.27 22.71
CA PHE A 23 -0.58 -17.91 21.56
C PHE A 23 -0.83 -19.15 20.71
N THR A 24 -2.10 -19.50 20.51
CA THR A 24 -2.50 -20.58 19.61
C THR A 24 -3.10 -19.96 18.35
N PRO A 25 -2.43 -20.09 17.19
CA PRO A 25 -2.97 -19.58 15.92
C PRO A 25 -4.26 -20.32 15.56
N ASN A 26 -5.28 -19.58 15.11
CA ASN A 26 -6.46 -20.17 14.54
C ASN A 26 -6.09 -20.82 13.18
N THR A 27 -6.32 -22.12 13.05
CA THR A 27 -5.99 -22.91 11.86
C THR A 27 -6.66 -22.38 10.59
N ASP A 28 -7.92 -21.92 10.67
CA ASP A 28 -8.65 -21.40 9.51
C ASP A 28 -8.09 -20.04 9.07
N ALA A 29 -7.75 -19.19 10.04
CA ALA A 29 -7.11 -17.90 9.80
C ALA A 29 -5.71 -18.08 9.16
N LEU A 30 -4.95 -19.04 9.67
CA LEU A 30 -3.63 -19.39 9.18
C LEU A 30 -3.68 -19.94 7.76
N ASN A 31 -4.62 -20.86 7.47
CA ASN A 31 -4.85 -21.37 6.11
C ASN A 31 -5.28 -20.27 5.13
N THR A 32 -6.06 -19.30 5.58
CA THR A 32 -6.49 -18.16 4.76
C THR A 32 -5.30 -17.30 4.35
N ILE A 33 -4.42 -16.97 5.31
CA ILE A 33 -3.23 -16.16 5.04
C ILE A 33 -2.23 -16.93 4.17
N MET A 34 -2.01 -18.21 4.45
CA MET A 34 -1.17 -19.07 3.60
C MET A 34 -1.72 -19.21 2.18
N GLY A 35 -3.04 -19.25 2.02
CA GLY A 35 -3.71 -19.27 0.72
C GLY A 35 -3.46 -18.02 -0.12
N MET A 36 -3.05 -16.90 0.48
CA MET A 36 -2.64 -15.68 -0.22
C MET A 36 -1.17 -15.69 -0.65
N GLY A 37 -0.41 -16.73 -0.30
CA GLY A 37 0.99 -16.91 -0.71
C GLY A 37 2.02 -16.59 0.37
N PHE A 38 1.59 -16.33 1.62
CA PHE A 38 2.49 -16.12 2.75
C PHE A 38 2.94 -17.44 3.40
N THR A 39 4.12 -17.45 4.01
CA THR A 39 4.60 -18.66 4.71
C THR A 39 3.87 -18.87 6.03
N GLN A 40 3.91 -20.10 6.56
CA GLN A 40 3.31 -20.42 7.85
C GLN A 40 3.90 -19.57 9.00
N ASP A 41 5.19 -19.28 8.95
CA ASP A 41 5.88 -18.46 9.95
C ASP A 41 5.41 -17.00 9.90
N GLN A 42 5.26 -16.45 8.68
CA GLN A 42 4.76 -15.10 8.47
C GLN A 42 3.30 -14.98 8.95
N ALA A 43 2.46 -15.94 8.57
CA ALA A 43 1.07 -16.00 9.00
C ALA A 43 0.94 -16.11 10.52
N THR A 44 1.77 -16.95 11.16
CA THR A 44 1.76 -17.14 12.62
C THR A 44 2.22 -15.87 13.36
N LYS A 45 3.28 -15.21 12.89
CA LYS A 45 3.79 -13.97 13.48
C LYS A 45 2.75 -12.85 13.37
N ALA A 46 2.10 -12.73 12.22
CA ALA A 46 1.04 -11.76 11.99
C ALA A 46 -0.18 -12.02 12.87
N LEU A 47 -0.69 -13.27 12.91
CA LEU A 47 -1.82 -13.63 13.75
C LEU A 47 -1.52 -13.43 15.25
N LYS A 48 -0.26 -13.62 15.66
CA LYS A 48 0.19 -13.34 17.03
C LYS A 48 0.17 -11.86 17.35
N ALA A 49 0.54 -11.00 16.39
CA ALA A 49 0.52 -9.55 16.56
C ALA A 49 -0.90 -8.95 16.50
N THR A 50 -1.89 -9.71 16.01
CA THR A 50 -3.24 -9.20 15.75
C THR A 50 -4.35 -9.98 16.45
N ASP A 51 -4.02 -10.77 17.46
CA ASP A 51 -4.96 -11.53 18.28
C ASP A 51 -5.89 -12.44 17.44
N ASN A 52 -5.32 -13.18 16.48
CA ASN A 52 -6.03 -14.05 15.53
C ASN A 52 -7.03 -13.33 14.58
N ASN A 53 -6.95 -12.01 14.43
CA ASN A 53 -7.75 -11.27 13.45
C ASN A 53 -7.08 -11.34 12.06
N VAL A 54 -7.77 -11.96 11.09
CA VAL A 54 -7.26 -12.15 9.71
C VAL A 54 -7.04 -10.84 8.97
N GLU A 55 -8.00 -9.90 9.01
CA GLU A 55 -7.91 -8.63 8.29
C GLU A 55 -6.74 -7.79 8.79
N ARG A 56 -6.59 -7.70 10.11
CA ARG A 56 -5.47 -7.03 10.75
C ARG A 56 -4.16 -7.76 10.49
N ALA A 57 -4.16 -9.09 10.50
CA ALA A 57 -2.96 -9.89 10.21
C ALA A 57 -2.44 -9.61 8.79
N MET A 58 -3.33 -9.48 7.80
CA MET A 58 -2.94 -9.12 6.43
C MET A 58 -2.30 -7.73 6.38
N ASP A 59 -2.97 -6.73 6.95
CA ASP A 59 -2.46 -5.36 6.99
C ASP A 59 -1.10 -5.30 7.72
N TRP A 60 -0.97 -6.07 8.81
CA TRP A 60 0.27 -6.20 9.55
C TRP A 60 1.39 -6.81 8.69
N ILE A 61 1.10 -7.86 7.90
CA ILE A 61 2.09 -8.46 6.99
C ILE A 61 2.57 -7.46 5.94
N PHE A 62 1.67 -6.70 5.31
CA PHE A 62 2.05 -5.73 4.28
C PHE A 62 2.83 -4.53 4.84
N SER A 63 2.53 -4.12 6.08
CA SER A 63 3.26 -3.04 6.76
C SER A 63 4.60 -3.46 7.35
N HIS A 64 4.83 -4.76 7.57
CA HIS A 64 6.04 -5.31 8.20
C HIS A 64 6.74 -6.35 7.29
N GLN A 65 6.54 -6.26 5.97
CA GLN A 65 7.10 -7.21 5.03
C GLN A 65 8.64 -7.28 5.13
N ASP A 66 9.29 -6.13 5.34
CA ASP A 66 10.74 -6.04 5.53
C ASP A 66 11.23 -6.84 6.75
N GLU A 67 10.51 -6.79 7.88
CA GLU A 67 10.86 -7.55 9.08
C GLU A 67 10.64 -9.06 8.92
N LEU A 68 9.63 -9.42 8.13
CA LEU A 68 9.28 -10.81 7.84
C LEU A 68 10.31 -11.48 6.93
N GLU A 69 10.84 -10.74 5.96
CA GLU A 69 11.92 -11.21 5.08
C GLU A 69 13.28 -11.23 5.80
N SER A 70 13.53 -10.28 6.70
CA SER A 70 14.76 -10.24 7.53
C SER A 70 14.93 -11.43 8.47
N SER A 71 13.85 -12.18 8.76
CA SER A 71 13.87 -13.28 9.73
C SER A 71 14.60 -14.53 9.19
N THR A 72 14.79 -14.63 7.88
CA THR A 72 15.41 -15.80 7.22
C THR A 72 16.74 -15.49 6.54
N VAL A 73 17.06 -14.21 6.30
CA VAL A 73 18.32 -13.74 5.72
C VAL A 73 18.77 -12.45 6.40
N ALA A 74 20.07 -12.34 6.73
CA ALA A 74 20.65 -11.14 7.31
C ALA A 74 20.44 -9.94 6.37
N SER A 75 19.56 -9.02 6.79
CA SER A 75 19.11 -7.83 6.05
C SER A 75 18.27 -8.14 4.80
N PRO A 76 16.98 -7.73 4.76
CA PRO A 76 16.18 -7.84 3.54
C PRO A 76 16.81 -6.94 2.46
N PRO A 77 16.79 -7.34 1.17
CA PRO A 77 17.20 -6.45 0.11
C PRO A 77 16.32 -5.20 0.14
N PRO A 78 16.88 -4.00 -0.06
CA PRO A 78 16.07 -2.80 -0.18
C PRO A 78 15.05 -2.99 -1.30
N PRO A 79 13.84 -2.39 -1.19
CA PRO A 79 12.83 -2.52 -2.21
C PRO A 79 13.40 -2.19 -3.60
N GLU A 80 13.21 -3.11 -4.55
CA GLU A 80 13.71 -2.92 -5.92
C GLU A 80 12.83 -1.91 -6.65
N PHE A 81 13.35 -0.70 -6.84
CA PHE A 81 12.70 0.32 -7.65
C PHE A 81 13.28 0.32 -9.07
N ARG A 82 12.41 0.50 -10.06
CA ARG A 82 12.83 0.72 -11.45
C ARG A 82 13.35 2.15 -11.61
N ASP A 83 14.64 2.36 -11.38
CA ASP A 83 15.29 3.65 -11.59
C ASP A 83 15.60 3.93 -13.08
N GLY A 84 15.94 5.17 -13.43
CA GLY A 84 16.31 5.59 -14.78
C GLY A 84 16.23 7.10 -14.98
N ASP A 85 16.42 7.55 -16.23
CA ASP A 85 16.37 8.98 -16.57
C ASP A 85 15.01 9.60 -16.19
N GLY A 86 15.06 10.80 -15.59
CA GLY A 86 13.87 11.56 -15.16
C GLY A 86 13.08 12.22 -16.31
N LYS A 87 13.10 11.61 -17.50
CA LYS A 87 12.46 12.14 -18.72
C LYS A 87 11.18 11.38 -19.00
N TYR A 88 10.07 12.12 -19.07
CA TYR A 88 8.75 11.52 -19.21
C TYR A 88 7.91 12.19 -20.30
N LYS A 89 7.01 11.41 -20.91
CA LYS A 89 5.97 11.87 -21.82
C LYS A 89 4.61 11.71 -21.14
N LEU A 90 3.76 12.72 -21.24
CA LEU A 90 2.38 12.61 -20.76
C LEU A 90 1.61 11.63 -21.66
N VAL A 91 1.10 10.55 -21.08
CA VAL A 91 0.35 9.50 -21.79
C VAL A 91 -1.11 9.42 -21.40
N GLY A 92 -1.48 10.02 -20.27
CA GLY A 92 -2.86 10.06 -19.85
C GLY A 92 -3.12 11.04 -18.73
N PHE A 93 -4.37 11.46 -18.58
CA PHE A 93 -4.82 12.17 -17.40
C PHE A 93 -6.31 11.91 -17.14
N ILE A 94 -6.67 11.88 -15.87
CA ILE A 94 -8.03 11.68 -15.36
C ILE A 94 -8.51 13.03 -14.82
N SER A 95 -9.66 13.50 -15.29
CA SER A 95 -10.25 14.77 -14.87
C SER A 95 -11.51 14.52 -14.06
N HIS A 96 -11.60 15.16 -12.90
CA HIS A 96 -12.84 15.30 -12.15
C HIS A 96 -13.57 16.57 -12.62
N MET A 97 -14.71 16.40 -13.29
CA MET A 97 -15.53 17.51 -13.76
C MET A 97 -16.61 17.84 -12.72
N GLY A 98 -16.38 18.91 -11.96
CA GLY A 98 -17.31 19.40 -10.95
C GLY A 98 -16.62 20.32 -9.96
N THR A 99 -17.37 21.23 -9.34
CA THR A 99 -16.86 22.13 -8.30
C THR A 99 -17.00 21.58 -6.88
N SER A 100 -17.75 20.48 -6.72
CA SER A 100 -17.97 19.81 -5.43
C SER A 100 -16.99 18.66 -5.26
N THR A 101 -16.51 18.44 -4.03
CA THR A 101 -15.74 17.24 -3.67
C THR A 101 -16.63 16.01 -3.50
N MET A 102 -17.95 16.19 -3.35
CA MET A 102 -18.91 15.10 -3.14
C MET A 102 -19.56 14.63 -4.44
N VAL A 103 -19.59 15.49 -5.47
CA VAL A 103 -20.28 15.22 -6.73
C VAL A 103 -19.48 15.77 -7.90
N GLY A 104 -19.28 14.93 -8.90
CA GLY A 104 -18.77 15.32 -10.20
C GLY A 104 -18.72 14.12 -11.12
N HIS A 105 -18.07 14.29 -12.26
CA HIS A 105 -18.00 13.28 -13.31
C HIS A 105 -16.55 13.01 -13.71
N TYR A 106 -16.14 11.75 -13.72
CA TYR A 106 -14.79 11.38 -14.11
C TYR A 106 -14.72 11.04 -15.60
N VAL A 107 -13.77 11.67 -16.28
CA VAL A 107 -13.39 11.32 -17.66
C VAL A 107 -11.90 11.11 -17.75
N VAL A 108 -11.46 10.25 -18.65
CA VAL A 108 -10.03 10.01 -18.88
C VAL A 108 -9.65 10.32 -20.31
N HIS A 109 -8.53 11.02 -20.46
CA HIS A 109 -7.88 11.24 -21.74
C HIS A 109 -6.64 10.36 -21.80
N LEU A 110 -6.51 9.53 -22.83
CA LEU A 110 -5.33 8.70 -23.05
C LEU A 110 -4.74 9.01 -24.43
N LEU A 111 -3.41 9.04 -24.50
CA LEU A 111 -2.67 9.11 -25.75
C LEU A 111 -2.57 7.69 -26.33
N LYS A 112 -3.25 7.45 -27.45
CA LYS A 112 -3.21 6.18 -28.18
C LYS A 112 -2.78 6.41 -29.62
N LYS A 113 -1.70 5.73 -30.06
CA LYS A 113 -1.15 5.86 -31.42
C LYS A 113 -0.94 7.34 -31.80
N ASP A 114 -0.31 8.09 -30.88
CA ASP A 114 -0.06 9.54 -30.96
C ASP A 114 -1.30 10.44 -31.15
N ARG A 115 -2.49 9.94 -30.82
CA ARG A 115 -3.74 10.72 -30.81
C ARG A 115 -4.39 10.65 -29.44
N TRP A 116 -4.91 11.79 -29.01
CA TRP A 116 -5.65 11.87 -27.75
C TRP A 116 -7.07 11.34 -27.93
N VAL A 117 -7.49 10.48 -27.01
CA VAL A 117 -8.81 9.86 -26.99
C VAL A 117 -9.43 10.12 -25.64
N ILE A 118 -10.64 10.68 -25.64
CA ILE A 118 -11.46 10.80 -24.43
C ILE A 118 -12.32 9.55 -24.26
N PHE A 119 -12.30 9.00 -23.06
CA PHE A 119 -13.19 7.95 -22.61
C PHE A 119 -14.12 8.56 -21.54
N ASN A 120 -15.39 8.60 -21.88
CA ASN A 120 -16.48 9.09 -21.04
C ASN A 120 -17.54 8.00 -20.99
N ASP A 121 -17.41 7.09 -20.03
CA ASP A 121 -18.22 5.89 -19.89
C ASP A 121 -18.30 5.08 -21.20
N SER A 122 -19.51 4.95 -21.77
CA SER A 122 -19.76 4.27 -23.04
C SER A 122 -19.35 5.09 -24.27
N LYS A 123 -19.03 6.37 -24.11
CA LYS A 123 -18.65 7.28 -25.20
C LYS A 123 -17.14 7.36 -25.30
N VAL A 124 -16.63 6.98 -26.47
CA VAL A 124 -15.22 7.07 -26.81
C VAL A 124 -15.07 7.94 -28.05
N ALA A 125 -14.26 9.00 -27.96
CA ALA A 125 -14.09 9.95 -29.05
C ALA A 125 -12.64 10.43 -29.16
N LEU A 126 -12.25 10.90 -30.35
CA LEU A 126 -11.00 11.62 -30.52
C LEU A 126 -11.11 12.98 -29.83
N SER A 127 -10.08 13.34 -29.08
CA SER A 127 -9.97 14.63 -28.39
C SER A 127 -8.88 15.43 -29.09
N GLU A 128 -9.26 16.38 -29.94
CA GLU A 128 -8.29 17.20 -30.69
C GLU A 128 -7.58 18.20 -29.77
N ASN A 129 -8.34 18.80 -28.85
CA ASN A 129 -7.86 19.77 -27.86
C ASN A 129 -8.12 19.24 -26.44
N PRO A 130 -7.32 18.28 -25.95
CA PRO A 130 -7.49 17.72 -24.61
C PRO A 130 -7.22 18.79 -23.53
N PRO A 131 -8.09 18.95 -22.53
CA PRO A 131 -7.95 19.95 -21.47
C PRO A 131 -6.91 19.51 -20.42
N LYS A 132 -5.63 19.48 -20.82
CA LYS A 132 -4.52 18.96 -20.01
C LYS A 132 -4.36 19.71 -18.68
N ASP A 133 -4.69 20.99 -18.60
CA ASP A 133 -4.53 21.78 -17.38
C ASP A 133 -5.62 21.52 -16.33
N LEU A 134 -6.67 20.77 -16.70
CA LEU A 134 -7.81 20.42 -15.83
C LEU A 134 -7.79 18.95 -15.42
N GLY A 135 -6.64 18.28 -15.54
CA GLY A 135 -6.44 16.94 -15.01
C GLY A 135 -6.31 16.96 -13.48
N TYR A 136 -6.86 15.92 -12.84
CA TYR A 136 -6.71 15.66 -11.42
C TYR A 136 -5.56 14.69 -11.16
N ILE A 137 -5.52 13.56 -11.89
CA ILE A 137 -4.44 12.56 -11.82
C ILE A 137 -3.78 12.47 -13.19
N TYR A 138 -2.45 12.53 -13.23
CA TYR A 138 -1.67 12.48 -14.47
C TYR A 138 -0.84 11.19 -14.55
N LEU A 139 -0.79 10.61 -15.73
CA LEU A 139 -0.01 9.42 -16.05
C LEU A 139 1.10 9.81 -17.02
N TYR A 140 2.32 9.58 -16.57
CA TYR A 140 3.54 9.86 -17.30
C TYR A 140 4.27 8.53 -17.57
N GLU A 141 4.66 8.32 -18.83
CA GLU A 141 5.49 7.19 -19.24
C GLU A 141 6.93 7.67 -19.38
N ARG A 142 7.86 6.93 -18.78
CA ARG A 142 9.30 7.22 -18.90
C ARG A 142 9.73 6.96 -20.35
N MET A 143 10.49 7.89 -20.93
CA MET A 143 10.99 7.81 -22.31
C MET A 143 12.21 6.92 -22.44
#